data_AF-A0A9X0A5Z9-F1
#
_entry.id   AF-A0A9X0A5Z9-F1
#
_cell.length_a   1.000
_cell.length_b   1.000
_cell.length_c   1.000
_cell.angle_alpha   90.00
_cell.angle_beta   90.00
_cell.angle_gamma   90.00
#
_symmetry.space_group_name_H-M   'P 1'
#
loop_
_entity.id
_entity.type
_entity.pdbx_description
1 polymer ?
#
loop_
_entity_poly.entity_id
_entity_poly.type
_entity_poly.pdbx_seq_one_letter_code
_entity_poly.pdbx_strand_id
1 'polypeptide(L)'
;MVSTWSTDIRWSKLRQFEYGEPNNHAGELKKALHTVSDESDDEWLAQLERDYATAKRKHRAYWTSLERVLALALIIFIIITISLAFVLIFKQYHMAVIFGGSGYGPDICETPGCVAATYSILNHVDKNIEPCDDFYGYACGNWFKSSFIPPGHSKWTAFHQVSDNNLMILKKILEKSHLGVNETATVTVLNKVKDYFSACMNKTVVENRGSEPLKKLIHFVGSWTVTNASEVGPWSPESWNFEQALSRIHKLKSMPLFYMFVSADDRNSSQNIIQVQQAGITLSDRDYYFRNESDKVLQAYKEFMAKVGTLLGGELNSTRHQMEEVFELEKKLAEIYEPKDRLRNMEKIYHKMTVAELQQLAPAVREDVFTNCPKVENYILDPNCPSL
;
A
#
# COMPACT_ATOMS: atom_id res chain seq x y z
N MET A 1 -16.43 -19.01 -55.47
CA MET A 1 -16.81 -19.76 -56.70
C MET A 1 -18.31 -20.06 -56.61
N VAL A 2 -19.07 -19.80 -57.69
CA VAL A 2 -20.31 -20.49 -58.15
C VAL A 2 -21.41 -20.76 -57.10
N SER A 3 -22.69 -20.35 -57.21
CA SER A 3 -23.53 -19.64 -58.20
C SER A 3 -24.83 -19.20 -57.46
N THR A 4 -25.38 -17.98 -57.59
CA THR A 4 -26.43 -17.55 -58.57
C THR A 4 -27.55 -18.59 -58.82
N TRP A 5 -28.86 -18.30 -58.84
CA TRP A 5 -29.68 -17.12 -59.23
C TRP A 5 -30.89 -16.92 -58.25
N SER A 6 -31.39 -15.71 -57.94
CA SER A 6 -32.49 -14.94 -58.61
C SER A 6 -33.85 -15.70 -58.69
N THR A 7 -35.04 -15.14 -58.46
CA THR A 7 -35.62 -13.77 -58.28
C THR A 7 -37.08 -13.95 -57.75
N ASP A 8 -37.87 -13.01 -57.18
CA ASP A 8 -37.78 -11.61 -56.71
C ASP A 8 -39.03 -11.29 -55.80
N ILE A 9 -39.25 -10.02 -55.43
CA ILE A 9 -40.48 -9.35 -54.95
C ILE A 9 -40.70 -9.29 -53.43
N ARG A 10 -40.39 -8.10 -52.89
CA ARG A 10 -41.06 -7.34 -51.81
C ARG A 10 -42.04 -8.09 -50.90
N TRP A 11 -41.77 -8.09 -49.59
CA TRP A 11 -42.45 -7.19 -48.62
C TRP A 11 -41.64 -7.12 -47.32
N SER A 12 -41.16 -5.92 -46.97
CA SER A 12 -40.49 -5.65 -45.69
C SER A 12 -41.37 -4.74 -44.82
N LYS A 13 -41.28 -4.95 -43.50
CA LYS A 13 -42.13 -4.43 -42.40
C LYS A 13 -43.41 -5.24 -42.15
N LEU A 14 -43.37 -6.05 -41.09
CA LEU A 14 -44.03 -5.67 -39.84
C LEU A 14 -43.25 -6.24 -38.65
N ARG A 15 -43.06 -5.40 -37.64
CA ARG A 15 -42.32 -5.67 -36.40
C ARG A 15 -43.28 -5.27 -35.26
N GLN A 16 -43.15 -5.96 -34.12
CA GLN A 16 -43.60 -5.53 -32.77
C GLN A 16 -45.09 -5.68 -32.37
N PHE A 17 -45.23 -6.00 -31.07
CA PHE A 17 -46.41 -6.12 -30.19
C PHE A 17 -47.40 -7.27 -30.52
N GLU A 18 -47.58 -8.33 -29.73
CA GLU A 18 -47.53 -8.57 -28.26
C GLU A 18 -48.83 -8.14 -27.52
N TYR A 19 -49.51 -9.15 -26.97
CA TYR A 19 -50.62 -9.16 -25.99
C TYR A 19 -51.56 -7.94 -25.84
N GLY A 20 -52.84 -8.12 -26.20
CA GLY A 20 -53.95 -7.20 -25.91
C GLY A 20 -55.34 -7.84 -26.10
N GLU A 21 -56.32 -7.40 -25.31
CA GLU A 21 -57.64 -8.06 -25.10
C GLU A 21 -58.70 -7.91 -26.23
N PRO A 22 -59.74 -8.78 -26.25
CA PRO A 22 -60.68 -8.89 -27.35
C PRO A 22 -61.84 -7.88 -27.25
N ASN A 23 -61.59 -6.60 -27.54
CA ASN A 23 -62.64 -5.58 -27.69
C ASN A 23 -62.30 -4.53 -28.76
N ASN A 24 -62.20 -4.95 -30.03
CA ASN A 24 -61.95 -4.00 -31.12
C ASN A 24 -62.67 -4.31 -32.46
N HIS A 25 -63.86 -4.92 -32.43
CA HIS A 25 -64.73 -5.04 -33.61
C HIS A 25 -65.71 -3.86 -33.79
N ALA A 26 -65.98 -3.08 -32.74
CA ALA A 26 -66.87 -1.92 -32.82
C ALA A 26 -66.19 -0.66 -33.42
N GLY A 27 -64.85 -0.58 -33.41
CA GLY A 27 -64.10 0.56 -33.92
C GLY A 27 -63.97 0.59 -35.46
N GLU A 28 -63.75 -0.58 -36.07
CA GLU A 28 -63.60 -0.73 -37.52
C GLU A 28 -64.92 -0.53 -38.27
N LEU A 29 -66.05 -1.03 -37.72
CA LEU A 29 -67.39 -0.82 -38.27
C LEU A 29 -67.79 0.67 -38.37
N LYS A 30 -67.24 1.53 -37.51
CA LYS A 30 -67.54 2.97 -37.51
C LYS A 30 -66.78 3.77 -38.57
N LYS A 31 -65.82 3.15 -39.28
CA LYS A 31 -65.09 3.73 -40.42
C LYS A 31 -65.69 3.41 -41.79
N ALA A 32 -66.57 2.40 -41.88
CA ALA A 32 -67.29 2.08 -43.11
C ALA A 32 -68.53 2.97 -43.35
N LEU A 33 -68.91 3.79 -42.37
CA LEU A 33 -70.20 4.48 -42.29
C LEU A 33 -70.15 5.96 -42.71
N HIS A 34 -69.18 6.36 -43.53
CA HIS A 34 -69.00 7.76 -43.98
C HIS A 34 -68.72 7.95 -45.48
N THR A 35 -69.04 6.96 -46.31
CA THR A 35 -69.03 7.09 -47.76
C THR A 35 -70.27 6.45 -48.38
N VAL A 36 -70.87 7.17 -49.33
CA VAL A 36 -72.08 6.84 -50.13
C VAL A 36 -73.40 7.24 -49.46
N SER A 37 -73.98 8.28 -50.04
CA SER A 37 -75.42 8.60 -50.04
C SER A 37 -76.10 7.68 -51.06
N ASP A 38 -77.21 7.05 -50.71
CA ASP A 38 -78.52 7.30 -51.36
C ASP A 38 -79.63 6.36 -50.82
N GLU A 39 -80.85 6.86 -50.93
CA GLU A 39 -82.13 6.38 -50.42
C GLU A 39 -82.38 4.84 -50.54
N SER A 40 -82.18 4.08 -49.46
CA SER A 40 -82.84 2.77 -49.25
C SER A 40 -82.94 2.26 -47.79
N ASP A 41 -82.56 3.06 -46.79
CA ASP A 41 -82.25 2.55 -45.43
C ASP A 41 -83.43 2.13 -44.53
N ASP A 42 -84.66 2.55 -44.81
CA ASP A 42 -85.81 2.24 -43.93
C ASP A 42 -86.18 0.74 -43.92
N GLU A 43 -86.01 0.02 -45.04
CA GLU A 43 -86.34 -1.41 -45.11
C GLU A 43 -85.25 -2.28 -44.48
N TRP A 44 -83.98 -1.87 -44.59
CA TRP A 44 -82.83 -2.56 -43.99
C TRP A 44 -82.78 -2.39 -42.47
N LEU A 45 -83.02 -1.18 -41.95
CA LEU A 45 -83.12 -0.93 -40.51
C LEU A 45 -84.30 -1.68 -39.89
N ALA A 46 -85.47 -1.68 -40.55
CA ALA A 46 -86.63 -2.43 -40.07
C ALA A 46 -86.38 -3.96 -40.06
N GLN A 47 -85.57 -4.48 -40.97
CA GLN A 47 -85.17 -5.89 -40.95
C GLN A 47 -84.19 -6.20 -39.81
N LEU A 48 -83.19 -5.34 -39.59
CA LEU A 48 -82.25 -5.46 -38.48
C LEU A 48 -82.94 -5.37 -37.11
N GLU A 49 -83.93 -4.49 -36.94
CA GLU A 49 -84.72 -4.43 -35.71
C GLU A 49 -85.59 -5.68 -35.50
N ARG A 50 -86.19 -6.24 -36.58
CA ARG A 50 -86.92 -7.52 -36.52
C ARG A 50 -85.99 -8.68 -36.13
N ASP A 51 -84.80 -8.75 -36.71
CA ASP A 51 -83.85 -9.83 -36.45
C ASP A 51 -83.21 -9.69 -35.04
N TYR A 52 -82.89 -8.46 -34.61
CA TYR A 52 -82.44 -8.19 -33.24
C TYR A 52 -83.54 -8.48 -32.20
N ALA A 53 -84.79 -8.10 -32.46
CA ALA A 53 -85.93 -8.42 -31.58
C ALA A 53 -86.21 -9.94 -31.51
N THR A 54 -86.02 -10.67 -32.62
CA THR A 54 -86.22 -12.12 -32.69
C THR A 54 -85.09 -12.86 -31.99
N ALA A 55 -83.83 -12.45 -32.16
CA ALA A 55 -82.69 -12.94 -31.39
C ALA A 55 -82.86 -12.68 -29.87
N LYS A 56 -83.30 -11.47 -29.51
CA LYS A 56 -83.55 -11.04 -28.12
C LYS A 56 -84.76 -11.73 -27.47
N ARG A 57 -85.70 -12.26 -28.27
CA ARG A 57 -86.77 -13.17 -27.79
C ARG A 57 -86.28 -14.61 -27.64
N LYS A 58 -85.48 -15.15 -28.59
CA LYS A 58 -84.91 -16.51 -28.48
C LYS A 58 -83.95 -16.67 -27.29
N HIS A 59 -83.16 -15.64 -26.98
CA HIS A 59 -82.25 -15.64 -25.82
C HIS A 59 -82.96 -15.39 -24.46
N ARG A 60 -84.28 -15.18 -24.44
CA ARG A 60 -85.06 -14.94 -23.22
C ARG A 60 -85.97 -16.13 -22.84
N ALA A 61 -85.58 -17.34 -23.25
CA ALA A 61 -86.19 -18.59 -22.82
C ALA A 61 -85.20 -19.41 -21.98
N TYR A 62 -85.46 -19.48 -20.68
CA TYR A 62 -84.93 -20.48 -19.74
C TYR A 62 -83.44 -20.86 -19.85
N TRP A 63 -82.59 -20.12 -19.13
CA TRP A 63 -81.36 -20.71 -18.57
C TRP A 63 -81.75 -21.98 -17.80
N THR A 64 -81.13 -23.11 -18.15
CA THR A 64 -81.35 -24.39 -17.46
C THR A 64 -80.87 -24.27 -16.00
N SER A 65 -81.44 -25.08 -15.11
CA SER A 65 -81.06 -25.04 -13.68
C SER A 65 -79.56 -25.25 -13.47
N LEU A 66 -78.92 -26.05 -14.34
CA LEU A 66 -77.48 -26.29 -14.33
C LEU A 66 -76.67 -25.02 -14.68
N GLU A 67 -77.03 -24.31 -15.74
CA GLU A 67 -76.31 -23.09 -16.16
C GLU A 67 -76.43 -21.97 -15.12
N ARG A 68 -77.56 -21.85 -14.43
CA ARG A 68 -77.72 -20.88 -13.32
C ARG A 68 -76.80 -21.22 -12.14
N VAL A 69 -76.70 -22.50 -11.79
CA VAL A 69 -75.80 -22.98 -10.74
C VAL A 69 -74.34 -22.77 -11.15
N LEU A 70 -73.98 -23.04 -12.41
CA LEU A 70 -72.63 -22.80 -12.93
C LEU A 70 -72.27 -21.30 -12.94
N ALA A 71 -73.18 -20.42 -13.38
CA ALA A 71 -72.94 -18.98 -13.35
C ALA A 71 -72.78 -18.44 -11.91
N LEU A 72 -73.61 -18.89 -10.97
CA LEU A 72 -73.48 -18.53 -9.55
C LEU A 72 -72.17 -19.08 -8.94
N ALA A 73 -71.80 -20.32 -9.24
CA ALA A 73 -70.53 -20.91 -8.81
C ALA A 73 -69.32 -20.15 -9.36
N LEU A 74 -69.38 -19.69 -10.61
CA LEU A 74 -68.31 -18.93 -11.26
C LEU A 74 -68.20 -17.51 -10.68
N ILE A 75 -69.33 -16.85 -10.37
CA ILE A 75 -69.34 -15.58 -9.62
C ILE A 75 -68.76 -15.76 -8.22
N ILE A 76 -69.16 -16.80 -7.49
CA ILE A 76 -68.62 -17.12 -6.15
C ILE A 76 -67.11 -17.39 -6.24
N PHE A 77 -66.65 -18.13 -7.25
CA PHE A 77 -65.24 -18.39 -7.48
C PHE A 77 -64.46 -17.10 -7.76
N ILE A 78 -64.99 -16.19 -8.60
CA ILE A 78 -64.39 -14.86 -8.83
C ILE A 78 -64.35 -14.02 -7.54
N ILE A 79 -65.40 -14.03 -6.73
CA ILE A 79 -65.40 -13.32 -5.44
C ILE A 79 -64.35 -13.92 -4.50
N ILE A 80 -64.20 -15.24 -4.45
CA ILE A 80 -63.19 -15.93 -3.64
C ILE A 80 -61.77 -15.62 -4.14
N THR A 81 -61.50 -15.63 -5.45
CA THR A 81 -60.17 -15.31 -5.99
C THR A 81 -59.83 -13.83 -5.81
N ILE A 82 -60.78 -12.91 -5.98
CA ILE A 82 -60.60 -11.48 -5.66
C ILE A 82 -60.36 -11.30 -4.16
N SER A 83 -61.09 -12.01 -3.29
CA SER A 83 -60.90 -11.93 -1.83
C SER A 83 -59.55 -12.49 -1.40
N LEU A 84 -59.10 -13.60 -1.98
CA LEU A 84 -57.77 -14.17 -1.75
C LEU A 84 -56.67 -13.24 -2.26
N ALA A 85 -56.81 -12.68 -3.46
CA ALA A 85 -55.89 -11.68 -4.00
C ALA A 85 -55.83 -10.45 -3.09
N PHE A 86 -56.99 -9.95 -2.62
CA PHE A 86 -57.05 -8.84 -1.66
C PHE A 86 -56.38 -9.19 -0.33
N VAL A 87 -56.57 -10.40 0.22
CA VAL A 87 -55.89 -10.84 1.45
C VAL A 87 -54.38 -10.98 1.25
N LEU A 88 -53.90 -11.46 0.10
CA LEU A 88 -52.48 -11.55 -0.22
C LEU A 88 -51.83 -10.16 -0.41
N ILE A 89 -52.49 -9.29 -1.18
CA ILE A 89 -52.10 -7.89 -1.38
C ILE A 89 -52.10 -7.16 -0.03
N PHE A 90 -53.17 -7.30 0.76
CA PHE A 90 -53.27 -6.71 2.09
C PHE A 90 -52.18 -7.28 3.01
N LYS A 91 -51.87 -8.58 2.98
CA LYS A 91 -50.70 -9.11 3.74
C LYS A 91 -49.40 -8.45 3.29
N GLN A 92 -49.18 -8.27 1.99
CA GLN A 92 -47.95 -7.68 1.48
C GLN A 92 -47.81 -6.20 1.88
N TYR A 93 -48.88 -5.40 1.77
CA TYR A 93 -48.89 -4.02 2.23
C TYR A 93 -48.90 -3.87 3.76
N HIS A 94 -49.62 -4.72 4.49
CA HIS A 94 -49.69 -4.64 5.95
C HIS A 94 -48.42 -5.18 6.62
N MET A 95 -47.70 -6.13 6.00
CA MET A 95 -46.32 -6.44 6.38
C MET A 95 -45.39 -5.25 6.07
N ALA A 96 -45.51 -4.63 4.90
CA ALA A 96 -44.72 -3.45 4.55
C ALA A 96 -45.02 -2.20 5.40
N VAL A 97 -46.19 -2.12 6.04
CA VAL A 97 -46.59 -1.01 6.93
C VAL A 97 -46.33 -1.32 8.41
N ILE A 98 -46.53 -2.56 8.88
CA ILE A 98 -46.15 -2.97 10.26
C ILE A 98 -44.62 -3.06 10.41
N PHE A 99 -43.92 -3.64 9.43
CA PHE A 99 -42.45 -3.66 9.38
C PHE A 99 -41.88 -2.47 8.60
N GLY A 100 -42.73 -1.52 8.19
CA GLY A 100 -42.35 -0.19 7.70
C GLY A 100 -42.04 0.81 8.82
N GLY A 101 -42.10 0.37 10.08
CA GLY A 101 -41.45 1.09 11.17
C GLY A 101 -39.96 1.23 10.88
N SER A 102 -39.44 2.45 11.02
CA SER A 102 -38.03 2.83 10.88
C SER A 102 -37.08 1.70 11.25
N GLY A 103 -36.29 1.23 10.28
CA GLY A 103 -35.35 0.13 10.45
C GLY A 103 -34.19 0.50 11.37
N TYR A 104 -34.43 0.54 12.68
CA TYR A 104 -33.42 0.54 13.74
C TYR A 104 -32.80 -0.87 13.92
N GLY A 105 -32.45 -1.51 12.81
CA GLY A 105 -31.28 -2.37 12.82
C GLY A 105 -30.04 -1.47 12.89
N PRO A 106 -28.90 -1.94 13.40
CA PRO A 106 -27.66 -1.23 13.17
C PRO A 106 -27.44 -1.08 11.65
N ASP A 107 -26.99 0.09 11.19
CA ASP A 107 -26.62 0.31 9.79
C ASP A 107 -25.40 -0.57 9.44
N ILE A 108 -25.66 -1.81 9.00
CA ILE A 108 -24.62 -2.76 8.65
C ILE A 108 -23.99 -2.30 7.32
N CYS A 109 -22.71 -1.95 7.38
CA CYS A 109 -21.97 -1.56 6.19
C CYS A 109 -21.65 -2.78 5.31
N GLU A 110 -22.41 -2.96 4.23
CA GLU A 110 -22.21 -4.04 3.25
C GLU A 110 -21.23 -3.67 2.11
N THR A 111 -20.56 -2.51 2.18
CA THR A 111 -19.60 -2.12 1.14
C THR A 111 -18.43 -3.12 1.06
N PRO A 112 -17.82 -3.33 -0.13
CA PRO A 112 -16.70 -4.25 -0.27
C PRO A 112 -15.53 -3.97 0.69
N GLY A 113 -15.29 -2.70 1.02
CA GLY A 113 -14.29 -2.31 2.02
C GLY A 113 -14.64 -2.75 3.44
N CYS A 114 -15.90 -2.57 3.85
CA CYS A 114 -16.37 -3.02 5.17
C CYS A 114 -16.35 -4.55 5.31
N VAL A 115 -16.75 -5.28 4.26
CA VAL A 115 -16.69 -6.75 4.23
C VAL A 115 -15.23 -7.24 4.32
N ALA A 116 -14.32 -6.65 3.54
CA ALA A 116 -12.90 -7.02 3.56
C ALA A 116 -12.23 -6.70 4.91
N ALA A 117 -12.52 -5.54 5.50
CA ALA A 117 -12.02 -5.15 6.82
C ALA A 117 -12.54 -6.09 7.92
N THR A 118 -13.84 -6.39 7.91
CA THR A 118 -14.47 -7.30 8.88
C THR A 118 -13.88 -8.70 8.79
N TYR A 119 -13.69 -9.23 7.57
CA TYR A 119 -13.03 -10.52 7.34
C TYR A 119 -11.58 -10.53 7.88
N SER A 120 -10.80 -9.48 7.63
CA SER A 120 -9.44 -9.33 8.15
C SER A 120 -9.41 -9.31 9.69
N ILE A 121 -10.30 -8.55 10.33
CA ILE A 121 -10.41 -8.48 11.80
C ILE A 121 -10.76 -9.86 12.37
N LEU A 122 -11.80 -10.52 11.85
CA LEU A 122 -12.27 -11.80 12.37
C LEU A 122 -11.26 -12.94 12.23
N ASN A 123 -10.35 -12.87 11.26
CA ASN A 123 -9.26 -13.84 11.12
C ASN A 123 -8.13 -13.68 12.16
N HIS A 124 -7.97 -12.49 12.75
CA HIS A 124 -6.93 -12.22 13.75
C HIS A 124 -7.43 -12.32 15.19
N VAL A 125 -8.71 -11.99 15.42
CA VAL A 125 -9.36 -12.05 16.73
C VAL A 125 -9.52 -13.49 17.22
N ASP A 126 -9.05 -13.78 18.43
CA ASP A 126 -9.28 -15.02 19.15
C ASP A 126 -10.36 -14.85 20.23
N LYS A 127 -11.58 -15.29 19.91
CA LYS A 127 -12.76 -15.16 20.79
C LYS A 127 -12.73 -16.07 22.02
N ASN A 128 -11.69 -16.88 22.20
CA ASN A 128 -11.52 -17.73 23.39
C ASN A 128 -10.77 -17.00 24.53
N ILE A 129 -10.27 -15.78 24.28
CA ILE A 129 -9.55 -14.96 25.25
C ILE A 129 -10.46 -13.80 25.65
N GLU A 130 -10.59 -13.54 26.96
CA GLU A 130 -11.40 -12.43 27.48
C GLU A 130 -10.70 -11.09 27.18
N PRO A 131 -11.31 -10.17 26.39
CA PRO A 131 -10.69 -8.90 26.04
C PRO A 131 -10.38 -7.98 27.23
N CYS A 132 -11.08 -8.14 28.37
CA CYS A 132 -10.77 -7.39 29.58
C CYS A 132 -9.53 -7.92 30.34
N ASP A 133 -9.13 -9.18 30.12
CA ASP A 133 -7.96 -9.78 30.77
C ASP A 133 -6.70 -9.67 29.89
N ASP A 134 -6.81 -9.99 28.61
CA ASP A 134 -5.75 -9.81 27.61
C ASP A 134 -6.32 -9.36 26.26
N PHE A 135 -6.44 -8.04 26.08
CA PHE A 135 -6.88 -7.46 24.81
C PHE A 135 -5.93 -7.76 23.64
N TYR A 136 -4.63 -8.01 23.89
CA TYR A 136 -3.68 -8.32 22.83
C TYR A 136 -3.84 -9.76 22.35
N GLY A 137 -3.97 -10.71 23.27
CA GLY A 137 -4.39 -12.08 23.00
C GLY A 137 -5.73 -12.15 22.29
N TYR A 138 -6.75 -11.42 22.77
CA TYR A 138 -8.04 -11.34 22.09
C TYR A 138 -7.93 -10.77 20.66
N ALA A 139 -7.23 -9.65 20.46
CA ALA A 139 -7.21 -8.97 19.15
C ALA A 139 -6.26 -9.62 18.12
N CYS A 140 -5.22 -10.33 18.57
CA CYS A 140 -4.15 -10.85 17.71
C CYS A 140 -3.87 -12.36 17.89
N GLY A 141 -4.58 -13.07 18.77
CA GLY A 141 -4.27 -14.46 19.13
C GLY A 141 -4.29 -15.41 17.93
N ASN A 142 -5.22 -15.25 16.98
CA ASN A 142 -5.26 -16.08 15.78
C ASN A 142 -4.22 -15.67 14.73
N TRP A 143 -3.75 -14.40 14.73
CA TRP A 143 -2.58 -14.00 13.95
C TRP A 143 -1.32 -14.74 14.42
N PHE A 144 -1.08 -14.82 15.74
CA PHE A 144 0.08 -15.55 16.28
C PHE A 144 0.07 -17.07 16.01
N LYS A 145 -1.12 -17.68 15.94
CA LYS A 145 -1.25 -19.12 15.62
C LYS A 145 -1.03 -19.43 14.13
N SER A 146 -1.30 -18.48 13.24
CA SER A 146 -1.28 -18.68 11.78
C SER A 146 -0.07 -18.04 11.08
N SER A 147 0.59 -17.08 11.72
CA SER A 147 1.68 -16.30 11.14
C SER A 147 3.04 -16.72 11.71
N PHE A 148 3.97 -17.01 10.82
CA PHE A 148 5.38 -17.26 11.14
C PHE A 148 6.22 -16.06 10.71
N ILE A 149 7.36 -15.84 11.39
CA ILE A 149 8.33 -14.81 10.95
C ILE A 149 9.00 -15.30 9.66
N PRO A 150 8.84 -14.59 8.51
CA PRO A 150 9.41 -15.06 7.25
C PRO A 150 10.94 -15.02 7.23
N PRO A 151 11.61 -15.87 6.44
CA PRO A 151 13.05 -15.77 6.21
C PRO A 151 13.45 -14.36 5.76
N GLY A 152 14.51 -13.81 6.38
CA GLY A 152 14.95 -12.43 6.14
C GLY A 152 14.41 -11.41 7.15
N HIS A 153 13.43 -11.76 7.98
CA HIS A 153 12.88 -10.89 9.02
C HIS A 153 13.28 -11.38 10.42
N SER A 154 13.55 -10.44 11.34
CA SER A 154 13.75 -10.73 12.77
C SER A 154 12.48 -10.51 13.61
N LYS A 155 11.48 -9.82 13.04
CA LYS A 155 10.16 -9.54 13.61
C LYS A 155 9.15 -9.49 12.46
N TRP A 156 7.90 -9.84 12.74
CA TRP A 156 6.84 -9.85 11.73
C TRP A 156 5.55 -9.27 12.31
N THR A 157 5.00 -8.26 11.64
CA THR A 157 3.80 -7.51 12.06
C THR A 157 3.07 -6.97 10.82
N ALA A 158 1.86 -6.43 10.99
CA ALA A 158 1.11 -5.78 9.91
C ALA A 158 1.92 -4.68 9.18
N PHE A 159 2.78 -3.94 9.89
CA PHE A 159 3.68 -2.95 9.27
C PHE A 159 4.69 -3.58 8.31
N HIS A 160 5.21 -4.77 8.62
CA HIS A 160 6.12 -5.49 7.73
C HIS A 160 5.38 -6.00 6.48
N GLN A 161 4.16 -6.54 6.63
CA GLN A 161 3.33 -6.92 5.48
C GLN A 161 3.06 -5.75 4.53
N VAL A 162 2.73 -4.56 5.07
CA VAL A 162 2.52 -3.34 4.28
C VAL A 162 3.83 -2.88 3.63
N SER A 163 4.95 -2.93 4.36
CA SER A 163 6.28 -2.61 3.82
C SER A 163 6.65 -3.50 2.63
N ASP A 164 6.50 -4.81 2.76
CA ASP A 164 6.86 -5.77 1.71
C ASP A 164 5.95 -5.65 0.48
N ASN A 165 4.65 -5.42 0.69
CA ASN A 165 3.71 -5.10 -0.39
C ASN A 165 4.12 -3.82 -1.14
N ASN A 166 4.51 -2.77 -0.40
CA ASN A 166 5.02 -1.53 -1.00
C ASN A 166 6.34 -1.75 -1.75
N LEU A 167 7.28 -2.54 -1.20
CA LEU A 167 8.53 -2.90 -1.86
C LEU A 167 8.29 -3.68 -3.16
N MET A 168 7.31 -4.59 -3.20
CA MET A 168 6.90 -5.27 -4.44
C MET A 168 6.33 -4.30 -5.48
N ILE A 169 5.56 -3.29 -5.08
CA ILE A 169 5.02 -2.27 -5.99
C ILE A 169 6.15 -1.37 -6.51
N LEU A 170 7.03 -0.89 -5.62
CA LEU A 170 8.19 -0.06 -5.97
C LEU A 170 9.13 -0.82 -6.93
N LYS A 171 9.43 -2.09 -6.65
CA LYS A 171 10.20 -2.96 -7.56
C LYS A 171 9.57 -3.00 -8.96
N LYS A 172 8.25 -3.26 -9.06
CA LYS A 172 7.51 -3.26 -10.34
C LYS A 172 7.51 -1.91 -11.07
N ILE A 173 7.72 -0.79 -10.37
CA ILE A 173 7.85 0.55 -10.98
C ILE A 173 9.28 0.77 -11.50
N LEU A 174 10.28 0.31 -10.74
CA LEU A 174 11.70 0.47 -11.06
C LEU A 174 12.19 -0.49 -12.16
N GLU A 175 11.63 -1.70 -12.23
CA GLU A 175 11.94 -2.70 -13.29
C GLU A 175 11.33 -2.37 -14.66
N LYS A 176 10.39 -1.41 -14.75
CA LYS A 176 9.90 -0.91 -16.04
C LYS A 176 11.01 -0.14 -16.75
N SER A 177 11.06 -0.23 -18.07
CA SER A 177 11.94 0.58 -18.92
C SER A 177 11.97 2.05 -18.53
N HIS A 178 13.14 2.68 -18.68
CA HIS A 178 13.32 4.12 -18.52
C HIS A 178 12.29 4.91 -19.32
N LEU A 179 11.88 6.05 -18.78
CA LEU A 179 11.03 6.98 -19.50
C LEU A 179 11.86 7.60 -20.63
N GLY A 180 11.22 7.89 -21.77
CA GLY A 180 11.88 8.57 -22.89
C GLY A 180 12.50 9.90 -22.46
N VAL A 181 13.46 10.39 -23.24
CA VAL A 181 14.22 11.62 -22.93
C VAL A 181 13.37 12.87 -23.18
N ASN A 182 12.36 13.08 -22.34
CA ASN A 182 11.60 14.32 -22.25
C ASN A 182 12.25 15.21 -21.19
N GLU A 183 12.54 16.47 -21.53
CA GLU A 183 13.35 17.42 -20.73
C GLU A 183 12.71 17.91 -19.41
N THR A 184 11.67 17.25 -18.91
CA THR A 184 11.10 17.57 -17.60
C THR A 184 12.01 17.07 -16.48
N ALA A 185 12.28 17.91 -15.48
CA ALA A 185 13.09 17.53 -14.31
C ALA A 185 12.58 16.24 -13.63
N THR A 186 11.27 16.03 -13.59
CA THR A 186 10.62 14.81 -13.07
C THR A 186 11.07 13.54 -13.80
N VAL A 187 11.12 13.56 -15.13
CA VAL A 187 11.58 12.41 -15.94
C VAL A 187 13.06 12.14 -15.69
N THR A 188 13.90 13.18 -15.62
CA THR A 188 15.32 13.04 -15.28
C THR A 188 15.52 12.43 -13.90
N VAL A 189 14.77 12.86 -12.89
CA VAL A 189 14.82 12.32 -11.52
C VAL A 189 14.40 10.84 -11.52
N LEU A 190 13.28 10.49 -12.16
CA LEU A 190 12.79 9.11 -12.21
C LEU A 190 13.78 8.17 -12.90
N ASN A 191 14.43 8.61 -14.00
CA ASN A 191 15.46 7.81 -14.67
C ASN A 191 16.70 7.64 -13.78
N LYS A 192 17.17 8.67 -13.06
CA LYS A 192 18.26 8.53 -12.08
C LYS A 192 17.96 7.51 -10.97
N VAL A 193 16.73 7.45 -10.47
CA VAL A 193 16.32 6.44 -9.46
C VAL A 193 16.31 5.03 -10.06
N LYS A 194 15.90 4.87 -11.33
CA LYS A 194 15.99 3.59 -12.06
C LYS A 194 17.43 3.17 -12.34
N ASP A 195 18.32 4.10 -12.65
CA ASP A 195 19.75 3.83 -12.82
C ASP A 195 20.37 3.35 -11.52
N TYR A 196 20.06 4.01 -10.40
CA TYR A 196 20.53 3.62 -9.06
C TYR A 196 20.04 2.20 -8.69
N PHE A 197 18.76 1.90 -8.91
CA PHE A 197 18.21 0.56 -8.73
C PHE A 197 18.90 -0.48 -9.63
N SER A 198 19.07 -0.17 -10.91
CA SER A 198 19.71 -1.07 -11.89
C SER A 198 21.17 -1.36 -11.54
N ALA A 199 21.91 -0.35 -11.05
CA ALA A 199 23.27 -0.49 -10.57
C ALA A 199 23.36 -1.38 -9.31
N CYS A 200 22.40 -1.27 -8.39
CA CYS A 200 22.30 -2.13 -7.21
C CYS A 200 21.94 -3.59 -7.57
N MET A 201 21.06 -3.79 -8.54
CA MET A 201 20.57 -5.13 -8.93
C MET A 201 21.54 -5.90 -9.83
N ASN A 202 22.48 -5.23 -10.51
CA ASN A 202 23.45 -5.87 -11.40
C ASN A 202 24.60 -6.56 -10.62
N LYS A 203 24.28 -7.71 -10.03
CA LYS A 203 25.23 -8.52 -9.26
C LYS A 203 26.48 -8.88 -10.06
N THR A 204 26.38 -9.19 -11.35
CA THR A 204 27.55 -9.51 -12.18
C THR A 204 28.61 -8.41 -12.16
N VAL A 205 28.21 -7.14 -12.24
CA VAL A 205 29.14 -6.00 -12.16
C VAL A 205 29.67 -5.79 -10.74
N VAL A 206 28.89 -6.10 -9.71
CA VAL A 206 29.32 -6.03 -8.30
C VAL A 206 30.37 -7.11 -8.01
N GLU A 207 30.08 -8.38 -8.30
CA GLU A 207 31.01 -9.50 -8.08
C GLU A 207 32.32 -9.32 -8.89
N ASN A 208 32.23 -8.88 -10.15
CA ASN A 208 33.41 -8.61 -10.99
C ASN A 208 34.30 -7.47 -10.45
N ARG A 209 33.76 -6.56 -9.64
CA ARG A 209 34.53 -5.49 -8.98
C ARG A 209 35.09 -5.92 -7.62
N GLY A 210 34.48 -6.89 -6.96
CA GLY A 210 34.90 -7.39 -5.65
C GLY A 210 35.12 -6.28 -4.63
N SER A 211 36.21 -6.38 -3.87
CA SER A 211 36.59 -5.41 -2.83
C SER A 211 37.22 -4.11 -3.34
N GLU A 212 37.52 -4.01 -4.63
CA GLU A 212 38.29 -2.89 -5.22
C GLU A 212 37.69 -1.48 -4.93
N PRO A 213 36.36 -1.26 -4.97
CA PRO A 213 35.80 0.04 -4.61
C PRO A 213 36.04 0.42 -3.15
N LEU A 214 36.05 -0.57 -2.24
CA LEU A 214 36.29 -0.34 -0.81
C LEU A 214 37.78 -0.09 -0.52
N LYS A 215 38.69 -0.81 -1.18
CA LYS A 215 40.14 -0.54 -1.12
C LYS A 215 40.46 0.91 -1.51
N LYS A 216 39.81 1.44 -2.55
CA LYS A 216 39.94 2.85 -2.96
C LYS A 216 39.44 3.84 -1.92
N LEU A 217 38.36 3.52 -1.20
CA LEU A 217 37.87 4.35 -0.09
C LEU A 217 38.81 4.31 1.12
N ILE A 218 39.38 3.15 1.45
CA ILE A 218 40.41 3.02 2.50
C ILE A 218 41.63 3.89 2.15
N HIS A 219 42.13 3.78 0.91
CA HIS A 219 43.22 4.63 0.43
C HIS A 219 42.88 6.13 0.50
N PHE A 220 41.69 6.53 0.03
CA PHE A 220 41.23 7.90 0.09
C PHE A 220 41.19 8.45 1.52
N VAL A 221 40.67 7.68 2.49
CA VAL A 221 40.58 8.12 3.89
C VAL A 221 41.98 8.30 4.50
N GLY A 222 42.92 7.40 4.22
CA GLY A 222 44.31 7.54 4.65
C GLY A 222 45.07 6.22 4.85
N SER A 223 44.65 5.13 4.20
CA SER A 223 45.19 3.78 4.39
C SER A 223 44.99 3.23 5.81
N TRP A 224 45.40 1.98 6.04
CA TRP A 224 45.35 1.30 7.35
C TRP A 224 46.39 0.17 7.41
N THR A 225 46.56 -0.46 8.58
CA THR A 225 47.56 -1.51 8.87
C THR A 225 47.11 -2.94 8.54
N VAL A 226 45.83 -3.16 8.24
CA VAL A 226 45.26 -4.51 8.08
C VAL A 226 45.57 -5.11 6.71
N THR A 227 45.41 -4.32 5.64
CA THR A 227 45.66 -4.73 4.25
C THR A 227 47.08 -4.36 3.82
N ASN A 228 47.66 -5.15 2.92
CA ASN A 228 48.94 -4.83 2.28
C ASN A 228 48.96 -3.42 1.65
N ALA A 229 50.02 -2.66 1.91
CA ALA A 229 50.23 -1.31 1.37
C ALA A 229 50.16 -1.22 -0.17
N SER A 230 50.44 -2.31 -0.90
CA SER A 230 50.29 -2.35 -2.37
C SER A 230 48.84 -2.23 -2.85
N GLU A 231 47.87 -2.49 -1.98
CA GLU A 231 46.44 -2.61 -2.31
C GLU A 231 45.62 -1.40 -1.82
N VAL A 232 46.06 -0.74 -0.74
CA VAL A 232 45.36 0.42 -0.12
C VAL A 232 46.25 1.64 0.08
N GLY A 233 47.48 1.62 -0.44
CA GLY A 233 48.51 2.62 -0.20
C GLY A 233 49.27 2.40 1.12
N PRO A 234 50.46 3.00 1.26
CA PRO A 234 51.26 2.92 2.48
C PRO A 234 50.57 3.62 3.64
N TRP A 235 50.77 3.07 4.84
CA TRP A 235 50.41 3.70 6.11
C TRP A 235 51.66 3.75 6.99
N SER A 236 51.92 4.89 7.65
CA SER A 236 52.93 4.99 8.70
C SER A 236 52.51 6.00 9.77
N PRO A 237 52.86 5.81 11.05
CA PRO A 237 52.50 6.74 12.13
C PRO A 237 53.00 8.18 11.90
N GLU A 238 54.11 8.35 11.19
CA GLU A 238 54.78 9.64 10.95
C GLU A 238 54.14 10.43 9.79
N SER A 239 53.50 9.72 8.85
CA SER A 239 52.89 10.30 7.65
C SER A 239 51.36 10.38 7.74
N TRP A 240 50.74 9.64 8.64
CA TRP A 240 49.29 9.59 8.80
C TRP A 240 48.75 10.82 9.53
N ASN A 241 47.79 11.51 8.91
CA ASN A 241 47.16 12.70 9.47
C ASN A 241 45.75 12.37 9.98
N PHE A 242 45.59 12.36 11.31
CA PHE A 242 44.36 11.98 12.00
C PHE A 242 43.16 12.85 11.59
N GLU A 243 43.33 14.16 11.58
CA GLU A 243 42.26 15.14 11.32
C GLU A 243 41.80 15.10 9.86
N GLN A 244 42.74 14.90 8.92
CA GLN A 244 42.42 14.69 7.51
C GLN A 244 41.67 13.37 7.31
N ALA A 245 42.10 12.28 7.96
CA ALA A 245 41.39 11.01 7.90
C ALA A 245 39.98 11.12 8.48
N LEU A 246 39.83 11.76 9.65
CA LEU A 246 38.56 12.01 10.34
C LEU A 246 37.60 12.87 9.50
N SER A 247 38.10 13.96 8.91
CA SER A 247 37.30 14.81 8.00
C SER A 247 36.89 14.06 6.72
N ARG A 248 37.77 13.22 6.16
CA ARG A 248 37.45 12.42 4.96
C ARG A 248 36.42 11.32 5.24
N ILE A 249 36.50 10.62 6.37
CA ILE A 249 35.54 9.55 6.71
C ILE A 249 34.15 10.14 7.07
N HIS A 250 34.10 11.28 7.78
CA HIS A 250 32.85 12.00 8.08
C HIS A 250 32.08 12.43 6.81
N LYS A 251 32.79 12.80 5.73
CA LYS A 251 32.17 13.10 4.43
C LYS A 251 31.54 11.91 3.75
N LEU A 252 32.12 10.72 3.93
CA LEU A 252 31.51 9.45 3.49
C LEU A 252 30.29 9.06 4.35
N LYS A 253 29.84 9.95 5.25
CA LYS A 253 28.75 9.77 6.22
C LYS A 253 28.99 8.63 7.22
N SER A 254 30.25 8.23 7.38
CA SER A 254 30.71 7.33 8.45
C SER A 254 31.30 8.18 9.58
N MET A 255 30.82 7.98 10.80
CA MET A 255 31.00 8.92 11.91
C MET A 255 31.68 8.26 13.12
N PRO A 256 32.98 7.91 13.03
CA PRO A 256 33.76 7.50 14.18
C PRO A 256 33.92 8.65 15.18
N LEU A 257 34.09 8.28 16.46
CA LEU A 257 34.27 9.13 17.64
C LEU A 257 33.07 10.04 17.99
N PHE A 258 32.57 10.82 17.05
CA PHE A 258 31.41 11.70 17.23
C PHE A 258 30.64 11.85 15.93
N TYR A 259 29.32 12.05 16.04
CA TYR A 259 28.42 12.27 14.93
C TYR A 259 28.13 13.77 14.83
N MET A 260 28.45 14.33 13.67
CA MET A 260 28.27 15.75 13.38
C MET A 260 27.26 15.93 12.23
N PHE A 261 26.34 16.86 12.41
CA PHE A 261 25.28 17.15 11.45
C PHE A 261 24.80 18.60 11.59
N VAL A 262 24.01 19.05 10.60
CA VAL A 262 23.36 20.35 10.61
C VAL A 262 21.85 20.13 10.68
N SER A 263 21.21 20.73 11.68
CA SER A 263 19.77 20.65 11.92
C SER A 263 19.27 21.94 12.58
N ALA A 264 17.96 22.10 12.70
CA ALA A 264 17.35 23.22 13.39
C ALA A 264 17.84 23.33 14.84
N ASP A 265 18.00 24.54 15.35
CA ASP A 265 18.28 24.79 16.78
C ASP A 265 17.01 24.50 17.60
N ASP A 266 17.09 23.60 18.58
CA ASP A 266 15.95 23.22 19.43
C ASP A 266 15.33 24.41 20.19
N ARG A 267 16.09 25.50 20.39
CA ARG A 267 15.60 26.75 20.99
C ARG A 267 15.31 27.86 19.97
N ASN A 268 15.61 27.65 18.69
CA ASN A 268 15.28 28.58 17.60
C ASN A 268 15.11 27.84 16.26
N SER A 269 13.94 27.26 16.03
CA SER A 269 13.65 26.45 14.83
C SER A 269 13.71 27.21 13.50
N SER A 270 13.92 28.53 13.51
CA SER A 270 14.18 29.34 12.31
C SER A 270 15.67 29.42 11.92
N GLN A 271 16.57 28.82 12.71
CA GLN A 271 18.00 28.76 12.45
C GLN A 271 18.48 27.30 12.45
N ASN A 272 19.45 27.00 11.59
CA ASN A 272 20.20 25.75 11.66
C ASN A 272 21.51 25.97 12.42
N ILE A 273 21.94 24.96 13.18
CA ILE A 273 23.22 24.92 13.89
C ILE A 273 23.95 23.61 13.58
N ILE A 274 25.27 23.62 13.76
CA ILE A 274 26.05 22.39 13.83
C ILE A 274 25.75 21.72 15.17
N GLN A 275 25.41 20.45 15.13
CA GLN A 275 25.16 19.61 16.30
C GLN A 275 26.19 18.48 16.33
N VAL A 276 26.76 18.20 17.51
CA VAL A 276 27.75 17.16 17.76
C VAL A 276 27.22 16.25 18.87
N GLN A 277 27.18 14.93 18.63
CA GLN A 277 26.72 13.92 19.59
C GLN A 277 27.63 12.69 19.62
N GLN A 278 27.49 11.86 20.65
CA GLN A 278 28.28 10.63 20.83
C GLN A 278 28.14 9.66 19.64
N ALA A 279 29.26 9.13 19.14
CA ALA A 279 29.31 8.14 18.05
C ALA A 279 30.55 7.25 18.16
N GLY A 280 30.85 6.43 17.14
CA GLY A 280 32.03 5.57 17.12
C GLY A 280 31.97 4.24 17.88
N ILE A 281 30.79 3.78 18.32
CA ILE A 281 30.59 2.37 18.69
C ILE A 281 29.75 1.68 17.62
N THR A 282 30.11 0.46 17.23
CA THR A 282 29.42 -0.31 16.18
C THR A 282 28.18 -1.07 16.71
N LEU A 283 28.20 -1.54 17.96
CA LEU A 283 27.08 -2.28 18.53
C LEU A 283 25.96 -1.33 18.98
N SER A 284 24.72 -1.80 18.87
CA SER A 284 23.50 -0.98 19.06
C SER A 284 23.31 -0.33 20.45
N ASP A 285 24.15 -0.69 21.43
CA ASP A 285 24.14 -0.13 22.78
C ASP A 285 25.52 -0.29 23.44
N ARG A 286 25.89 0.64 24.32
CA ARG A 286 27.11 0.58 25.15
C ARG A 286 27.13 -0.68 26.02
N ASP A 287 25.96 -1.13 26.49
CA ASP A 287 25.85 -2.27 27.39
C ASP A 287 26.22 -3.62 26.75
N TYR A 288 26.37 -3.69 25.42
CA TYR A 288 26.91 -4.89 24.77
C TYR A 288 28.40 -5.12 25.09
N TYR A 289 29.21 -4.05 25.18
CA TYR A 289 30.67 -4.14 25.36
C TYR A 289 31.09 -4.63 26.76
N PHE A 290 30.17 -4.60 27.72
CA PHE A 290 30.40 -5.03 29.11
C PHE A 290 29.78 -6.40 29.44
N ARG A 291 29.31 -7.14 28.42
CA ARG A 291 28.82 -8.50 28.60
C ARG A 291 29.96 -9.50 28.75
N ASN A 292 29.63 -10.70 29.23
CA ASN A 292 30.55 -11.82 29.27
C ASN A 292 31.09 -12.12 27.85
N GLU A 293 32.37 -12.46 27.75
CA GLU A 293 33.04 -12.83 26.49
C GLU A 293 32.32 -13.96 25.73
N SER A 294 31.59 -14.84 26.42
CA SER A 294 30.78 -15.89 25.79
C SER A 294 29.47 -15.39 25.15
N ASP A 295 29.14 -14.09 25.20
CA ASP A 295 27.98 -13.52 24.52
C ASP A 295 28.14 -13.69 22.98
N LYS A 296 27.12 -14.28 22.37
CA LYS A 296 27.13 -14.64 20.94
C LYS A 296 27.22 -13.43 20.01
N VAL A 297 26.73 -12.25 20.43
CA VAL A 297 26.81 -11.02 19.66
C VAL A 297 28.23 -10.45 19.70
N LEU A 298 28.90 -10.48 20.86
CA LEU A 298 30.30 -10.08 20.99
C LEU A 298 31.22 -10.97 20.13
N GLN A 299 31.06 -12.29 20.25
CA GLN A 299 31.84 -13.26 19.45
C GLN A 299 31.59 -13.08 17.95
N ALA A 300 30.33 -12.92 17.53
CA ALA A 300 29.99 -12.68 16.12
C ALA A 300 30.57 -11.36 15.60
N TYR A 301 30.62 -10.31 16.42
CA TYR A 301 31.18 -9.01 16.02
C TYR A 301 32.70 -9.07 15.82
N LYS A 302 33.45 -9.67 16.77
CA LYS A 302 34.90 -9.85 16.66
C LYS A 302 35.28 -10.69 15.44
N GLU A 303 34.60 -11.82 15.21
CA GLU A 303 34.85 -12.67 14.04
C GLU A 303 34.40 -12.00 12.72
N PHE A 304 33.33 -11.18 12.75
CA PHE A 304 32.94 -10.37 11.58
C PHE A 304 34.03 -9.38 11.17
N MET A 305 34.56 -8.61 12.13
CA MET A 305 35.66 -7.68 11.89
C MET A 305 36.89 -8.41 11.31
N ALA A 306 37.30 -9.51 11.94
CA ALA A 306 38.41 -10.32 11.48
C ALA A 306 38.21 -10.83 10.04
N LYS A 307 37.03 -11.37 9.75
CA LYS A 307 36.68 -11.89 8.43
C LYS A 307 36.67 -10.80 7.36
N VAL A 308 36.16 -9.61 7.66
CA VAL A 308 36.16 -8.47 6.71
C VAL A 308 37.60 -8.02 6.42
N GLY A 309 38.46 -7.88 7.44
CA GLY A 309 39.87 -7.54 7.23
C GLY A 309 40.62 -8.58 6.38
N THR A 310 40.38 -9.88 6.60
CA THR A 310 40.94 -10.94 5.76
C THR A 310 40.42 -10.92 4.32
N LEU A 311 39.12 -10.66 4.11
CA LEU A 311 38.55 -10.48 2.77
C LEU A 311 39.09 -9.23 2.04
N LEU A 312 39.62 -8.26 2.79
CA LEU A 312 40.34 -7.09 2.28
C LEU A 312 41.83 -7.32 2.09
N GLY A 313 42.35 -8.54 2.28
CA GLY A 313 43.74 -8.92 2.02
C GLY A 313 44.67 -8.91 3.25
N GLY A 314 44.11 -8.84 4.47
CA GLY A 314 44.89 -9.02 5.70
C GLY A 314 45.16 -10.49 6.06
N GLU A 315 46.28 -10.77 6.71
CA GLU A 315 46.57 -12.09 7.28
C GLU A 315 45.66 -12.35 8.50
N LEU A 316 45.09 -13.55 8.62
CA LEU A 316 44.00 -13.84 9.55
C LEU A 316 44.36 -13.60 11.04
N ASN A 317 45.52 -14.04 11.50
CA ASN A 317 45.89 -13.94 12.91
C ASN A 317 46.27 -12.50 13.29
N SER A 318 47.05 -11.82 12.45
CA SER A 318 47.37 -10.40 12.57
C SER A 318 46.11 -9.54 12.52
N THR A 319 45.19 -9.84 11.61
CA THR A 319 43.89 -9.15 11.51
C THR A 319 43.08 -9.37 12.80
N ARG A 320 42.97 -10.60 13.31
CA ARG A 320 42.27 -10.87 14.59
C ARG A 320 42.85 -10.06 15.74
N HIS A 321 44.17 -9.96 15.84
CA HIS A 321 44.82 -9.15 16.87
C HIS A 321 44.48 -7.66 16.74
N GLN A 322 44.62 -7.08 15.54
CA GLN A 322 44.26 -5.68 15.28
C GLN A 322 42.77 -5.38 15.53
N MET A 323 41.88 -6.32 15.20
CA MET A 323 40.44 -6.15 15.45
C MET A 323 40.07 -6.28 16.93
N GLU A 324 40.87 -6.98 17.73
CA GLU A 324 40.75 -6.97 19.20
C GLU A 324 41.18 -5.62 19.80
N GLU A 325 42.23 -4.99 19.27
CA GLU A 325 42.62 -3.63 19.65
C GLU A 325 41.54 -2.59 19.28
N VAL A 326 40.92 -2.73 18.11
CA VAL A 326 39.74 -1.92 17.71
C VAL A 326 38.56 -2.15 18.65
N PHE A 327 38.29 -3.40 19.04
CA PHE A 327 37.24 -3.71 20.02
C PHE A 327 37.49 -3.04 21.38
N GLU A 328 38.70 -3.11 21.91
CA GLU A 328 39.04 -2.47 23.20
C GLU A 328 39.07 -0.92 23.10
N LEU A 329 39.28 -0.35 21.91
CA LEU A 329 39.04 1.08 21.66
C LEU A 329 37.54 1.41 21.70
N GLU A 330 36.69 0.68 20.96
CA GLU A 330 35.23 0.89 20.99
C GLU A 330 34.64 0.70 22.39
N LYS A 331 35.18 -0.24 23.18
CA LYS A 331 34.78 -0.46 24.58
C LYS A 331 35.12 0.73 25.48
N LYS A 332 36.30 1.34 25.32
CA LYS A 332 36.65 2.61 26.02
C LYS A 332 35.76 3.77 25.60
N LEU A 333 35.32 3.81 24.33
CA LEU A 333 34.29 4.76 23.89
C LEU A 333 32.92 4.46 24.54
N ALA A 334 32.53 3.18 24.64
CA ALA A 334 31.30 2.76 25.32
C ALA A 334 31.30 3.10 26.83
N GLU A 335 32.45 3.14 27.50
CA GLU A 335 32.55 3.56 28.90
C GLU A 335 32.07 5.00 29.08
N ILE A 336 32.50 5.92 28.21
CA ILE A 336 32.17 7.36 28.26
C ILE A 336 30.83 7.74 27.62
N TYR A 337 30.10 6.79 27.01
CA TYR A 337 28.78 7.04 26.42
C TYR A 337 27.73 7.38 27.49
N GLU A 338 26.91 8.40 27.21
CA GLU A 338 25.74 8.72 28.03
C GLU A 338 24.64 7.65 27.83
N PRO A 339 24.05 7.12 28.91
CA PRO A 339 22.92 6.19 28.85
C PRO A 339 21.68 6.76 28.15
N LYS A 340 20.97 5.89 27.41
CA LYS A 340 19.81 6.24 26.55
C LYS A 340 18.62 6.84 27.30
N ASP A 341 18.46 6.58 28.58
CA ASP A 341 17.42 7.18 29.42
C ASP A 341 17.67 8.67 29.68
N ARG A 342 18.94 9.05 29.91
CA ARG A 342 19.35 10.45 30.14
C ARG A 342 19.29 11.28 28.86
N LEU A 343 19.63 10.69 27.72
CA LEU A 343 19.48 11.30 26.39
C LEU A 343 18.02 11.65 26.01
N ARG A 344 17.01 11.21 26.77
CA ARG A 344 15.61 11.62 26.56
C ARG A 344 15.29 13.02 27.06
N ASN A 345 16.12 13.59 27.94
CA ASN A 345 15.91 14.94 28.45
C ASN A 345 16.61 15.97 27.55
N MET A 346 15.88 16.47 26.56
CA MET A 346 16.38 17.43 25.57
C MET A 346 16.93 18.72 26.20
N GLU A 347 16.35 19.20 27.32
CA GLU A 347 16.87 20.39 28.02
C GLU A 347 18.26 20.15 28.63
N LYS A 348 18.53 18.94 29.12
CA LYS A 348 19.79 18.58 29.77
C LYS A 348 20.93 18.28 28.81
N ILE A 349 20.64 17.87 27.57
CA ILE A 349 21.66 17.61 26.53
C ILE A 349 21.92 18.82 25.63
N TYR A 350 21.07 19.86 25.71
CA TYR A 350 21.25 21.08 24.95
C TYR A 350 22.36 21.96 25.56
N HIS A 351 23.54 21.94 24.94
CA HIS A 351 24.70 22.73 25.34
C HIS A 351 25.21 23.59 24.17
N LYS A 352 24.53 24.72 23.92
CA LYS A 352 24.97 25.67 22.88
C LYS A 352 26.26 26.37 23.32
N MET A 353 27.28 26.28 22.48
CA MET A 353 28.60 26.90 22.66
C MET A 353 29.16 27.38 21.31
N THR A 354 30.17 28.22 21.36
CA THR A 354 30.99 28.60 20.20
C THR A 354 31.98 27.50 19.83
N VAL A 355 32.51 27.55 18.60
CA VAL A 355 33.54 26.58 18.17
C VAL A 355 34.84 26.72 18.97
N ALA A 356 35.19 27.94 19.40
CA ALA A 356 36.33 28.19 20.28
C ALA A 356 36.16 27.55 21.67
N GLU A 357 34.95 27.56 22.25
CA GLU A 357 34.66 26.86 23.51
C GLU A 357 34.69 25.33 23.31
N LEU A 358 34.16 24.82 22.20
CA LEU A 358 34.28 23.41 21.84
C LEU A 358 35.75 22.97 21.67
N GLN A 359 36.58 23.81 21.05
CA GLN A 359 38.02 23.54 20.88
C GLN A 359 38.76 23.49 22.23
N GLN A 360 38.34 24.28 23.24
CA GLN A 360 38.87 24.20 24.61
C GLN A 360 38.42 22.93 25.34
N LEU A 361 37.18 22.47 25.11
CA LEU A 361 36.64 21.24 25.69
C LEU A 361 37.24 19.98 25.06
N ALA A 362 37.50 19.99 23.75
CA ALA A 362 38.01 18.87 22.97
C ALA A 362 39.31 19.22 22.21
N PRO A 363 40.42 19.54 22.91
CA PRO A 363 41.67 20.01 22.29
C PRO A 363 42.37 18.98 21.40
N ALA A 364 41.97 17.70 21.46
CA ALA A 364 42.52 16.63 20.62
C ALA A 364 42.00 16.64 19.17
N VAL A 365 40.96 17.43 18.87
CA VAL A 365 40.40 17.59 17.51
C VAL A 365 40.56 19.04 17.10
N ARG A 366 41.22 19.31 15.97
CA ARG A 366 41.40 20.68 15.47
C ARG A 366 40.08 21.28 14.94
N GLU A 367 39.93 22.59 15.12
CA GLU A 367 38.76 23.39 14.74
C GLU A 367 38.36 23.23 13.25
N ASP A 368 39.30 22.95 12.37
CA ASP A 368 39.05 22.71 10.95
C ASP A 368 38.24 21.42 10.68
N VAL A 369 38.24 20.44 11.59
CA VAL A 369 37.38 19.26 11.48
C VAL A 369 35.90 19.63 11.65
N PHE A 370 35.59 20.61 12.51
CA PHE A 370 34.21 21.06 12.77
C PHE A 370 33.70 22.12 11.79
N THR A 371 34.61 22.95 11.27
CA THR A 371 34.26 24.16 10.48
C THR A 371 34.53 24.01 8.99
N ASN A 372 35.51 23.20 8.59
CA ASN A 372 36.03 23.22 7.23
C ASN A 372 35.44 22.08 6.39
N CYS A 373 35.01 22.41 5.17
CA CYS A 373 34.65 21.44 4.14
C CYS A 373 35.82 21.31 3.15
N PRO A 374 36.77 20.36 3.34
CA PRO A 374 37.90 20.26 2.41
C PRO A 374 37.42 20.04 0.96
N LYS A 375 37.92 20.83 0.01
CA LYS A 375 37.60 20.62 -1.40
C LYS A 375 38.22 19.31 -1.86
N VAL A 376 37.41 18.39 -2.38
CA VAL A 376 37.87 17.13 -2.96
C VAL A 376 37.77 17.28 -4.48
N GLU A 377 38.86 17.71 -5.12
CA GLU A 377 38.84 18.16 -6.52
C GLU A 377 38.45 17.08 -7.56
N ASN A 378 38.36 15.80 -7.16
CA ASN A 378 38.10 14.68 -8.07
C ASN A 378 36.93 13.76 -7.68
N TYR A 379 36.12 14.11 -6.67
CA TYR A 379 34.90 13.36 -6.33
C TYR A 379 33.72 14.32 -6.18
N ILE A 380 32.78 14.29 -7.13
CA ILE A 380 31.55 15.10 -7.10
C ILE A 380 30.59 14.52 -6.05
N LEU A 381 30.77 14.95 -4.80
CA LEU A 381 29.78 14.85 -3.74
C LEU A 381 29.70 16.22 -3.05
N ASP A 382 28.66 16.96 -3.43
CA ASP A 382 28.29 18.31 -3.00
C ASP A 382 28.97 19.51 -3.72
N PRO A 383 28.30 20.14 -4.71
CA PRO A 383 28.73 21.40 -5.31
C PRO A 383 28.39 22.65 -4.47
N ASN A 384 27.68 22.50 -3.35
CA ASN A 384 27.13 23.60 -2.55
C ASN A 384 27.85 23.79 -1.20
N CYS A 385 29.09 23.32 -1.00
CA CYS A 385 29.85 23.73 0.19
C CYS A 385 30.16 25.23 0.12
N PRO A 386 29.57 26.07 1.00
CA PRO A 386 29.97 27.46 1.10
C PRO A 386 31.37 27.51 1.69
N SER A 387 32.25 28.34 1.11
CA SER A 387 33.37 28.86 1.88
C SER A 387 32.81 29.77 2.96
N LEU A 388 32.94 29.35 4.23
CA LEU A 388 32.89 30.25 5.38
C LEU A 388 34.13 31.16 5.37
#